data_AF-A0A7C9NTH6-F1
#
_entry.id   AF-A0A7C9NTH6-F1
#
_cell.length_a   1.000
_cell.length_b   1.000
_cell.length_c   1.000
_cell.angle_alpha   90.00
_cell.angle_beta   90.00
_cell.angle_gamma   90.00
#
_symmetry.space_group_name_H-M   'P 1'
#
loop_
_entity.id
_entity.type
_entity.pdbx_description
1 polymer ?
#
loop_
_entity_poly.entity_id
_entity_poly.type
_entity_poly.pdbx_seq_one_letter_code
_entity_poly.pdbx_strand_id
1 'polypeptide(L)' 'MYTEARKRASEKYNRDKVRRVVVAFSPVDADLVEYLEGKDSMGGYLKKLLREDYERNGRKGSMR' A
#
# COMPACT_ATOMS: atom_id res chain seq x y z
N MET A 1 17.35 -20.86 8.34
CA MET A 1 18.29 -20.82 7.20
C MET A 1 17.50 -20.53 5.92
N TYR A 2 17.59 -19.32 5.39
CA TYR A 2 16.93 -18.94 4.13
C TYR A 2 17.77 -19.51 2.98
N THR A 3 17.21 -20.38 2.14
CA THR A 3 17.94 -20.95 1.00
C THR A 3 17.95 -19.95 -0.16
N GLU A 4 19.05 -19.91 -0.91
CA GLU A 4 19.18 -19.05 -2.11
C GLU A 4 18.03 -19.27 -3.11
N ALA A 5 17.49 -20.49 -3.17
CA ALA A 5 16.31 -20.84 -3.95
C ALA A 5 15.04 -20.08 -3.52
N ARG A 6 14.78 -19.97 -2.20
CA ARG A 6 13.62 -19.21 -1.69
C ARG A 6 13.78 -17.71 -1.92
N LYS A 7 14.99 -17.18 -1.81
CA LYS A 7 15.28 -15.77 -2.10
C LYS A 7 14.95 -15.41 -3.55
N ARG A 8 15.44 -16.19 -4.52
CA ARG A 8 15.15 -15.99 -5.96
C ARG A 8 13.65 -16.10 -6.28
N ALA A 9 12.93 -17.01 -5.61
CA ALA A 9 11.49 -17.16 -5.79
C ALA A 9 10.72 -15.92 -5.29
N SER A 10 11.07 -15.41 -4.12
CA SER A 10 10.47 -14.18 -3.57
C SER A 10 10.76 -12.95 -4.44
N GLU A 11 11.99 -12.82 -4.94
CA GLU A 11 12.37 -11.74 -5.86
C GLU A 11 11.57 -11.78 -7.16
N LYS A 12 11.40 -12.98 -7.75
CA LYS A 12 10.59 -13.17 -8.96
C LYS A 12 9.13 -12.77 -8.72
N TYR A 13 8.52 -13.24 -7.62
CA TYR A 13 7.14 -12.87 -7.28
C TYR A 13 7.00 -11.35 -7.05
N ASN A 14 7.93 -10.75 -6.32
CA ASN A 14 7.91 -9.32 -6.03
C ASN A 14 8.11 -8.46 -7.27
N ARG A 15 8.86 -8.93 -8.27
CA ARG A 15 8.99 -8.21 -9.55
C ARG A 15 7.72 -8.34 -10.40
N ASP A 16 7.17 -9.54 -10.49
CA ASP A 16 6.13 -9.84 -11.48
C ASP A 16 4.71 -9.54 -10.97
N LYS A 17 4.49 -9.54 -9.65
CA LYS A 17 3.15 -9.44 -9.03
C LYS A 17 2.96 -8.26 -8.09
N VAL A 18 4.04 -7.61 -7.64
CA VAL A 18 3.93 -6.47 -6.72
C VAL A 18 4.12 -5.17 -7.49
N ARG A 19 3.06 -4.35 -7.53
CA ARG A 19 3.15 -2.96 -7.99
C ARG A 19 3.48 -2.07 -6.79
N ARG A 20 4.60 -1.36 -6.89
CA ARG A 20 5.00 -0.37 -5.88
C ARG A 20 4.42 0.99 -6.28
N VAL A 21 3.74 1.62 -5.33
CA VAL A 21 3.27 2.99 -5.44
C VAL A 21 4.03 3.77 -4.38
N VAL A 22 4.69 4.85 -4.77
CA VAL A 22 5.42 5.74 -3.87
C VAL A 22 4.61 7.02 -3.75
N VAL A 23 4.33 7.43 -2.51
CA VAL A 23 3.68 8.69 -2.19
C VAL A 23 4.68 9.53 -1.41
N ALA A 24 5.00 10.71 -1.92
CA ALA A 24 5.86 11.66 -1.23
C ALA A 24 4.98 12.60 -0.41
N PHE A 25 5.34 12.79 0.86
CA PHE A 25 4.75 13.80 1.73
C PHE A 25 5.67 15.00 1.75
N SER A 26 5.09 16.19 1.62
CA SER A 26 5.81 17.45 1.71
C SER A 26 5.82 17.94 3.17
N PRO A 27 6.61 18.97 3.51
CA PRO A 27 6.63 19.50 4.87
C PRO A 27 5.27 20.01 5.37
N VAL A 28 4.35 20.37 4.47
CA VAL A 28 2.99 20.79 4.86
C VAL A 28 2.09 19.61 5.27
N ASP A 29 2.50 18.39 4.94
CA ASP A 29 1.79 17.15 5.29
C ASP A 29 2.42 16.47 6.52
N ALA A 30 3.24 17.20 7.29
CA ALA A 30 3.97 16.64 8.43
C ALA A 30 3.03 16.02 9.48
N ASP A 31 1.89 16.66 9.71
CA ASP A 31 0.82 16.17 10.59
C ASP A 31 0.23 14.83 10.09
N LEU A 32 0.07 14.67 8.77
CA LEU A 32 -0.39 13.43 8.16
C LEU A 32 0.64 12.31 8.31
N VAL A 33 1.93 12.64 8.21
CA VAL A 33 3.02 11.68 8.44
C VAL A 33 3.02 11.23 9.89
N GLU A 34 2.98 12.16 10.84
CA GLU A 34 2.92 11.84 12.28
C GLU A 34 1.70 10.97 12.61
N TYR A 35 0.54 11.29 12.03
CA TYR A 35 -0.67 10.49 12.19
C TYR A 35 -0.53 9.06 11.63
N LEU A 36 0.15 8.91 10.49
CA LEU A 36 0.40 7.63 9.84
C LEU A 36 1.43 6.79 10.60
N GLU A 37 2.45 7.42 11.19
CA GLU A 37 3.46 6.78 12.03
C GLU A 37 2.89 6.18 13.31
N GLY A 38 1.82 6.77 13.85
CA GLY A 38 1.10 6.23 15.00
C GLY A 38 0.26 4.98 14.75
N LYS A 39 0.33 4.36 13.56
CA LYS A 39 -0.43 3.14 13.22
C LYS A 39 0.42 1.88 13.30
N ASP A 40 -0.19 0.75 13.65
CA ASP A 40 0.48 -0.56 13.69
C ASP A 40 1.18 -0.95 12.37
N SER A 41 0.59 -0.52 11.24
CA SER A 41 1.20 -0.66 9.92
C SER A 41 0.72 0.45 8.99
N MET A 42 1.65 1.31 8.56
CA MET A 42 1.36 2.39 7.59
C MET A 42 0.73 1.83 6.30
N GLY A 43 1.35 0.79 5.72
CA GLY A 43 0.87 0.17 4.49
C GLY A 43 -0.46 -0.56 4.67
N GLY A 44 -0.70 -1.18 5.83
CA GLY A 44 -1.99 -1.79 6.16
C GLY A 44 -3.09 -0.74 6.27
N TYR A 45 -2.81 0.36 6.98
CA TYR A 45 -3.74 1.47 7.17
C TYR A 45 -4.14 2.12 5.83
N LEU A 46 -3.16 2.48 5.00
CA LEU A 46 -3.42 3.08 3.70
C LEU A 46 -4.24 2.16 2.78
N LYS A 47 -3.94 0.85 2.76
CA LYS A 47 -4.72 -0.12 1.97
C LYS A 47 -6.17 -0.24 2.45
N LYS A 48 -6.41 -0.16 3.76
CA LYS A 48 -7.76 -0.18 4.33
C LYS A 48 -8.54 1.05 3.88
N LEU A 49 -7.97 2.25 4.03
CA LEU A 49 -8.60 3.50 3.57
C LEU A 49 -8.91 3.46 2.07
N LEU A 50 -7.94 3.05 1.25
CA LEU A 50 -8.13 2.97 -0.20
C LEU A 50 -9.23 1.96 -0.58
N ARG A 51 -9.33 0.82 0.12
CA ARG A 51 -10.38 -0.17 -0.12
C ARG A 51 -11.75 0.38 0.24
N GLU A 52 -11.88 1.02 1.40
CA GLU A 52 -13.14 1.61 1.83
C GLU A 52 -13.59 2.73 0.88
N ASP A 53 -12.66 3.58 0.42
CA ASP A 53 -12.94 4.61 -0.58
C ASP A 53 -13.37 3.98 -1.92
N TYR A 54 -12.63 3.00 -2.40
CA TYR A 54 -12.96 2.27 -3.63
C TYR A 54 -14.33 1.59 -3.55
N GLU A 55 -14.71 1.02 -2.41
CA GLU A 55 -16.03 0.40 -2.25
C GLU A 55 -17.15 1.45 -2.22
N ARG A 56 -16.92 2.60 -1.58
CA ARG A 56 -17.88 3.71 -1.50
C ARG A 56 -18.09 4.40 -2.85
N ASN A 57 -17.02 4.58 -3.62
CA ASN A 57 -17.01 5.36 -4.86
C ASN A 57 -17.06 4.49 -6.12
N GLY A 58 -16.38 3.34 -6.11
CA GLY A 58 -16.29 2.40 -7.24
C GLY A 58 -17.59 1.64 -7.54
N ARG A 59 -18.46 1.39 -6.54
CA ARG A 59 -19.82 0.86 -6.81
C ARG A 59 -20.70 1.83 -7.60
N LYS A 60 -20.42 3.14 -7.55
CA LYS A 60 -21.16 4.15 -8.33
C LYS A 60 -20.67 4.29 -9.78
N GLY A 61 -19.46 3.80 -10.09
CA GLY A 61 -18.83 3.91 -11.41
C GLY A 61 -19.15 2.78 -12.39
N SER A 62 -19.56 1.59 -11.91
CA SER A 62 -19.89 0.44 -12.77
C SER A 62 -21.38 0.37 -13.17
N MET A 63 -22.17 1.39 -12.83
CA MET A 63 -23.60 1.51 -13.15
C MET A 63 -23.88 2.77 -14.00
N ARG A 64 -22.90 3.17 -14.82
CA ARG A 64 -23.03 4.16 -15.88
C ARG A 64 -22.43 3.62 -17.16
#